data_AF-A0A9D6L4W7-F1
#
_entry.id   AF-A0A9D6L4W7-F1
#
_cell.length_a   1.000
_cell.length_b   1.000
_cell.length_c   1.000
_cell.angle_alpha   90.00
_cell.angle_beta   90.00
_cell.angle_gamma   90.00
#
_symmetry.space_group_name_H-M   'P 1'
#
loop_
_entity.id
_entity.type
_entity.pdbx_description
1 polymer ?
#
loop_
_entity_poly.entity_id
_entity_poly.type
_entity_poly.pdbx_seq_one_letter_code
_entity_poly.pdbx_strand_id
1 'polypeptide(L)' 'MEEKKTQNNFLKYSSLGLQLLFTIGLCAWIGLKIDQYFALKFPAFLLSFTLLSFAGMMYKLYRSLNE' A
#
# COMPACT_ATOMS: atom_id res chain seq x y z
N MET A 1 12.06 39.22 -15.88
CA MET A 1 12.56 37.99 -15.22
C MET A 1 11.70 36.85 -15.74
N GLU A 2 12.10 36.24 -16.85
CA GLU A 2 11.36 35.12 -17.45
C GLU A 2 11.83 33.83 -16.77
N GLU A 3 11.07 33.39 -15.76
CA GLU A 3 11.27 32.12 -15.09
C GLU A 3 10.92 30.99 -16.06
N LYS A 4 11.96 30.44 -16.70
CA LYS A 4 11.88 29.28 -17.59
C LYS A 4 11.20 28.11 -16.90
N LYS A 5 9.89 28.01 -17.16
CA LYS A 5 9.02 26.86 -16.93
C LYS A 5 9.36 25.70 -17.88
N THR A 6 10.64 25.37 -18.03
CA THR A 6 11.05 24.08 -18.60
C THR A 6 10.76 23.06 -17.52
N GLN A 7 9.61 22.41 -17.68
CA GLN A 7 9.20 21.23 -16.95
C GLN A 7 10.41 20.33 -16.70
N ASN A 8 10.91 20.35 -15.47
CA ASN A 8 11.90 19.41 -14.98
C ASN A 8 11.22 18.04 -14.84
N ASN A 9 10.89 17.41 -15.97
CA ASN A 9 10.31 16.07 -16.01
C ASN A 9 11.20 15.11 -15.21
N PHE A 10 12.52 15.29 -15.25
CA PHE A 10 13.49 14.56 -14.44
C PHE A 10 13.28 14.71 -12.92
N LEU A 11 13.08 15.94 -12.42
CA LEU A 11 12.72 16.17 -11.01
C LEU A 11 11.38 15.52 -10.68
N LYS A 12 10.40 15.59 -11.59
CA LYS A 12 9.08 14.96 -11.41
C LYS A 12 9.18 13.43 -11.31
N TYR A 13 10.01 12.79 -12.13
CA TYR A 13 10.27 11.35 -12.04
C TYR A 13 11.03 10.97 -10.77
N SER A 14 12.00 11.79 -10.33
CA SER A 14 12.67 11.61 -9.04
C SER A 14 11.68 11.71 -7.88
N SER A 15 10.77 12.70 -7.88
CA SER A 15 9.74 12.83 -6.86
C SER A 15 8.76 11.65 -6.85
N LEU A 16 8.37 11.14 -8.02
CA LEU A 16 7.51 9.96 -8.13
C LEU A 16 8.21 8.69 -7.64
N GLY A 17 9.50 8.51 -7.99
CA GLY A 17 10.31 7.39 -7.50
C GLY A 17 10.50 7.44 -5.98
N LEU A 18 10.79 8.63 -5.44
CA LEU A 18 10.85 8.86 -4.00
C LEU A 18 9.50 8.61 -3.34
N GLN A 19 8.39 9.05 -3.94
CA GLN A 19 7.04 8.81 -3.41
C GLN A 19 6.70 7.32 -3.36
N LEU A 20 7.06 6.55 -4.40
CA LEU A 20 6.90 5.09 -4.42
C LEU A 20 7.78 4.41 -3.38
N LEU A 21 9.07 4.78 -3.31
CA LEU A 21 10.01 4.23 -2.33
C LEU A 21 9.54 4.53 -0.90
N PHE A 22 9.07 5.75 -0.66
CA PHE A 22 8.53 6.19 0.62
C PHE A 22 7.27 5.41 0.97
N THR A 23 6.34 5.24 0.02
CA THR A 23 5.11 4.47 0.23
C THR A 23 5.40 2.99 0.56
N ILE A 24 6.28 2.36 -0.21
CA ILE A 24 6.68 0.96 0.01
C ILE A 24 7.40 0.81 1.34
N GLY A 25 8.34 1.70 1.64
CA GLY A 25 9.06 1.70 2.92
C GLY A 25 8.12 1.90 4.11
N LEU A 26 7.13 2.80 3.98
CA LEU A 26 6.15 3.09 5.04
C LEU A 26 5.18 1.91 5.22
N CYS A 27 4.69 1.31 4.13
CA CYS A 27 3.89 0.07 4.19
C CYS A 27 4.67 -1.10 4.80
N ALA A 28 5.92 -1.30 4.39
CA ALA A 28 6.79 -2.36 4.92
C ALA A 28 7.08 -2.12 6.40
N TRP A 29 7.36 -0.89 6.81
CA TRP A 29 7.61 -0.55 8.20
C TRP A 29 6.34 -0.70 9.03
N ILE A 30 5.17 -0.25 8.57
CA ILE A 30 3.91 -0.49 9.27
C ILE A 30 3.64 -1.99 9.40
N GLY A 31 3.82 -2.78 8.33
CA GLY A 31 3.66 -4.23 8.36
C GLY A 31 4.59 -4.91 9.36
N LEU A 32 5.88 -4.59 9.31
CA LEU A 32 6.90 -5.10 10.24
C LEU A 32 6.67 -4.65 11.67
N LYS A 33 6.25 -3.40 11.88
CA LYS A 33 6.00 -2.86 13.23
C LYS A 33 4.74 -3.46 13.83
N ILE A 34 3.71 -3.74 13.04
CA ILE A 34 2.52 -4.47 13.50
C ILE A 34 2.90 -5.92 13.84
N ASP A 35 3.71 -6.57 13.00
CA ASP A 35 4.19 -7.94 13.21
C ASP A 35 5.08 -8.04 14.49
N GLN A 36 6.01 -7.09 14.68
CA GLN A 36 6.85 -6.99 15.88
C GLN A 36 6.08 -6.57 17.14
N TYR A 37 5.14 -5.62 17.04
CA TYR A 37 4.36 -5.14 18.18
C TYR A 37 3.45 -6.24 18.74
N PHE A 38 2.96 -7.12 17.87
CA PHE A 38 2.24 -8.31 18.31
C PHE A 38 3.16 -9.44 18.79
N ALA A 39 4.46 -9.39 18.49
CA ALA A 39 5.46 -10.38 18.90
C ALA A 39 5.01 -11.84 18.64
N LEU A 40 4.14 -12.04 17.65
CA LEU A 40 3.54 -13.33 17.37
C LEU A 40 4.46 -14.02 16.36
N LYS A 41 5.01 -15.17 16.75
CA LYS A 41 5.65 -16.15 15.84
C LYS A 41 4.73 -16.59 14.66
N PHE A 42 3.47 -16.17 14.68
CA PHE A 42 2.44 -16.47 13.71
C PHE A 42 2.04 -15.17 13.00
N PRO A 43 2.11 -15.09 11.65
CA PRO A 43 1.83 -13.90 10.86
C PRO A 43 0.34 -13.55 10.85
N ALA A 44 -0.18 -13.11 12.00
CA ALA A 44 -1.61 -12.88 12.24
C ALA A 44 -2.16 -11.70 11.45
N PHE A 45 -1.34 -10.69 11.12
CA PHE A 45 -1.76 -9.59 10.26
C PHE A 45 -1.93 -10.03 8.81
N LEU A 46 -1.01 -10.88 8.32
CA LEU A 46 -1.13 -11.51 7.01
C LEU A 46 -2.38 -12.39 6.98
N LEU A 47 -2.64 -13.17 8.04
CA LEU A 47 -3.84 -13.99 8.18
C LEU A 47 -5.12 -13.14 8.21
N SER A 48 -5.14 -12.04 8.96
CA SER A 48 -6.28 -11.12 9.05
C SER A 48 -6.52 -10.41 7.73
N PHE A 49 -5.47 -9.95 7.04
CA PHE A 49 -5.56 -9.32 5.73
C PHE A 49 -6.04 -10.31 4.66
N THR A 50 -5.56 -11.55 4.69
CA THR A 50 -6.05 -12.65 3.85
C THR A 50 -7.52 -12.95 4.17
N LEU A 51 -7.92 -13.04 5.45
CA LEU A 51 -9.32 -13.23 5.87
C LEU A 51 -10.21 -12.07 5.42
N LEU A 52 -9.74 -10.83 5.55
CA LEU A 52 -10.48 -9.63 5.18
C LEU A 52 -10.61 -9.52 3.65
N SER A 53 -9.54 -9.85 2.91
CA SER A 53 -9.55 -9.91 1.45
C SER A 53 -10.48 -11.01 0.94
N PHE A 54 -10.46 -12.17 1.59
CA PHE A 54 -11.34 -13.29 1.29
C PHE A 54 -12.81 -12.95 1.57
N ALA A 55 -13.10 -12.37 2.73
CA ALA A 55 -14.44 -11.90 3.09
C ALA A 55 -14.93 -10.80 2.11
N GLY A 56 -14.07 -9.85 1.75
CA GLY A 56 -14.38 -8.82 0.77
C GLY A 56 -14.67 -9.38 -0.62
N MET A 57 -13.92 -10.39 -1.06
CA MET A 57 -14.20 -11.11 -2.31
C MET A 57 -15.53 -11.86 -2.26
N MET A 58 -15.81 -12.58 -1.18
CA MET A 58 -17.11 -13.24 -1.00
C MET A 58 -18.27 -12.24 -1.01
N TYR A 59 -18.11 -11.08 -0.36
CA TYR A 59 -19.12 -10.03 -0.38
C TYR A 59 -19.33 -9.47 -1.79
N LYS A 60 -18.25 -9.20 -2.54
CA LYS A 60 -18.37 -8.76 -3.94
C LYS A 60 -19.03 -9.82 -4.82
N LEU A 61 -18.68 -11.10 -4.65
CA LEU A 61 -19.25 -12.20 -5.40
C LEU A 61 -20.76 -12.32 -5.13
N TYR A 62 -21.15 -12.32 -3.85
CA TYR A 62 -22.56 -12.37 -3.46
C TYR A 62 -23.34 -11.19 -4.04
N ARG A 63 -22.77 -9.98 -3.94
CA ARG A 63 -23.38 -8.79 -4.52
C ARG A 63 -23.51 -8.87 -6.05
N SER A 64 -22.50 -9.41 -6.74
CA SER A 64 -22.52 -9.59 -8.20
C SER A 64 -23.47 -10.68 -8.68
N LEU A 65 -23.83 -11.65 -7.83
CA LEU A 65 -24.74 -12.75 -8.16
C LEU A 65 -26.21 -12.40 -7.87
N ASN A 66 -26.44 -11.38 -7.05
CA ASN A 66 -27.76 -10.88 -6.67
C ASN A 66 -28.11 -9.56 -7.39
N GLU A 67 -27.37 -9.20 -8.45
CA GLU A 67 -27.76 -8.22 -9.48
C GLU A 67 -28.19 -8.96 -10.75
#